data_AF-A0A357CY65-F1
#
_entry.id   AF-A0A357CY65-F1
#
_cell.length_a   1.000
_cell.length_b   1.000
_cell.length_c   1.000
_cell.angle_alpha   90.00
_cell.angle_beta   90.00
_cell.angle_gamma   90.00
#
_symmetry.space_group_name_H-M   'P 1'
#
loop_
_entity.id
_entity.type
_entity.pdbx_description
1 polymer ?
#
loop_
_entity_poly.entity_id
_entity_poly.type
_entity_poly.pdbx_seq_one_letter_code
_entity_poly.pdbx_strand_id
1 'polypeptide(L)'
;DMQEDKEAIFDSVDTVKAVLEVFSAMIASIHVNKENMRLAAARGFINATDGADYLVSKGMAFRNAYKVMGEIVALCIERGKTL
;
A
#
# COMPACT_ATOMS: atom_id res chain seq x y z
N ASP A 1 32.75 -24.56 -12.78
CA ASP A 1 33.25 -25.42 -11.68
C ASP A 1 32.22 -25.34 -10.56
N MET A 2 31.90 -26.45 -9.91
CA MET A 2 30.95 -26.50 -8.78
C MET A 2 31.63 -26.24 -7.43
N GLN A 3 32.87 -25.76 -7.42
CA GLN A 3 33.57 -25.40 -6.18
C GLN A 3 33.16 -24.04 -5.61
N GLU A 4 32.82 -23.07 -6.46
CA GLU A 4 32.53 -21.69 -6.03
C GLU A 4 31.08 -21.46 -5.54
N ASP A 5 30.19 -22.46 -5.66
CA ASP A 5 28.78 -22.34 -5.33
C ASP A 5 28.51 -22.22 -3.82
N LYS A 6 29.29 -22.93 -3.00
CA LYS A 6 29.12 -23.00 -1.55
C LYS A 6 29.41 -21.68 -0.86
N GLU A 7 30.49 -21.01 -1.25
CA GLU A 7 30.90 -19.77 -0.61
C GLU A 7 29.83 -18.70 -0.78
N ALA A 8 29.30 -18.54 -2.01
CA ALA A 8 28.23 -17.61 -2.30
C ALA A 8 26.93 -17.92 -1.54
N ILE A 9 26.57 -19.21 -1.41
CA ILE A 9 25.38 -19.61 -0.66
C ILE A 9 25.56 -19.38 0.84
N PHE A 10 26.70 -19.76 1.42
CA PHE A 10 26.94 -19.58 2.85
C PHE A 10 27.01 -18.10 3.22
N ASP A 11 27.69 -17.28 2.43
CA ASP A 11 27.76 -15.83 2.64
C ASP A 11 26.36 -15.18 2.58
N SER A 12 25.53 -15.60 1.62
CA SER A 12 24.15 -15.14 1.50
C SER A 12 23.31 -15.53 2.73
N VAL A 13 23.45 -16.77 3.21
CA VAL A 13 22.73 -17.25 4.40
C VAL A 13 23.15 -16.48 5.65
N ASP A 14 24.45 -16.27 5.84
CA ASP A 14 24.98 -15.55 6.99
C ASP A 14 24.55 -14.07 6.98
N THR A 15 24.58 -13.45 5.79
CA THR A 15 24.06 -12.10 5.57
C THR A 15 22.58 -12.01 5.93
N VAL A 16 21.74 -12.92 5.44
CA VAL A 16 20.29 -12.89 5.71
C VAL A 16 20.01 -13.08 7.20
N LYS A 17 20.72 -13.99 7.88
CA LYS A 17 20.56 -14.17 9.33
C LYS A 17 20.89 -12.89 10.10
N ALA A 18 22.03 -12.27 9.80
CA ALA A 18 22.45 -11.04 10.46
C ALA A 18 21.46 -9.89 10.21
N VAL A 19 20.99 -9.73 8.97
CA VAL A 19 19.99 -8.70 8.61
C VAL A 19 18.67 -8.94 9.34
N LEU A 20 18.19 -10.18 9.41
CA LEU A 20 16.92 -10.50 10.08
C LEU A 20 16.97 -10.19 11.59
N GLU A 21 18.10 -10.46 12.25
CA GLU A 21 18.29 -10.14 13.67
C GLU A 21 18.17 -8.63 13.92
N VAL A 22 18.88 -7.83 13.12
CA VAL A 22 18.84 -6.36 13.21
C VAL A 22 17.45 -5.83 12.86
N PHE A 23 16.86 -6.30 11.76
CA PHE A 23 15.57 -5.81 11.27
C PHE A 23 14.44 -6.13 12.26
N SER A 24 14.48 -7.29 12.92
CA SER A 24 13.53 -7.65 13.97
C SER A 24 13.58 -6.64 15.14
N ALA A 25 14.78 -6.27 15.60
CA ALA A 25 14.94 -5.26 16.64
C ALA A 25 14.50 -3.86 16.19
N MET A 26 14.74 -3.50 14.93
CA MET A 26 14.25 -2.24 14.33
C MET A 26 12.72 -2.19 14.30
N ILE A 27 12.05 -3.27 13.87
CA ILE A 27 10.58 -3.37 13.85
C ILE A 27 9.99 -3.44 15.26
N ALA A 28 10.71 -3.96 16.25
CA ALA A 28 10.26 -3.91 17.64
C ALA A 28 10.32 -2.50 18.25
N SER A 29 11.19 -1.62 17.73
CA SER A 29 11.47 -0.29 18.29
C SER A 29 10.91 0.89 17.48
N ILE A 30 10.34 0.64 16.30
CA ILE A 30 9.69 1.67 15.48
C ILE A 30 8.58 2.38 16.27
N HIS A 31 8.56 3.71 16.14
CA HIS A 31 7.46 4.54 16.60
C HIS A 31 6.61 5.00 15.43
N VAL A 32 5.34 4.60 15.44
CA VAL A 32 4.40 4.93 14.38
C VAL A 32 3.82 6.33 14.57
N ASN A 33 4.04 7.23 13.60
CA ASN A 33 3.35 8.50 13.55
C ASN A 33 1.94 8.33 12.94
N LYS A 34 1.00 7.89 13.78
CA LYS A 34 -0.37 7.55 13.39
C LYS A 34 -1.08 8.70 12.68
N GLU A 35 -0.90 9.93 13.15
CA GLU A 35 -1.59 11.08 12.58
C GLU A 35 -1.08 11.40 11.18
N ASN A 36 0.24 11.37 10.96
CA ASN A 36 0.79 11.54 9.61
C ASN A 36 0.33 10.43 8.66
N MET A 37 0.30 9.18 9.13
CA MET A 37 -0.21 8.06 8.32
C MET A 37 -1.68 8.24 7.95
N ARG A 38 -2.52 8.67 8.90
CA ARG A 38 -3.94 8.93 8.68
C ARG A 38 -4.14 10.06 7.68
N LEU A 39 -3.39 11.16 7.82
CA LEU A 39 -3.44 12.29 6.89
C LEU A 39 -2.98 11.90 5.48
N ALA A 40 -1.98 11.03 5.35
CA ALA A 40 -1.54 10.50 4.07
C ALA A 40 -2.61 9.59 3.43
N ALA A 41 -3.21 8.68 4.21
CA ALA A 41 -4.27 7.79 3.73
C ALA A 41 -5.56 8.53 3.35
N ALA A 42 -5.87 9.65 4.01
CA ALA A 42 -7.01 10.49 3.67
C ALA A 42 -6.83 11.29 2.36
N ARG A 43 -5.62 11.26 1.77
CA ARG A 43 -5.29 11.89 0.49
C ARG A 43 -5.26 10.84 -0.61
N GLY A 44 -5.52 11.27 -1.85
CA GLY A 44 -5.36 10.42 -3.04
C GLY A 44 -6.55 9.53 -3.40
N PHE A 45 -7.72 9.75 -2.78
CA PHE A 45 -9.00 9.11 -3.16
C PHE A 45 -8.94 7.57 -3.19
N ILE A 46 -8.16 6.96 -2.29
CA ILE A 46 -8.03 5.50 -2.20
C ILE A 46 -9.37 4.81 -1.88
N ASN A 47 -10.30 5.52 -1.25
CA ASN A 47 -11.67 5.08 -0.98
C ASN A 47 -12.61 5.17 -2.20
N ALA A 48 -12.14 5.67 -3.35
CA ALA A 48 -12.96 5.72 -4.57
C ALA A 48 -13.30 4.32 -5.10
N THR A 49 -12.40 3.36 -4.91
CA THR A 49 -12.64 1.95 -5.24
C THR A 49 -13.74 1.37 -4.37
N ASP A 50 -13.69 1.60 -3.05
CA ASP A 50 -14.75 1.17 -2.13
C ASP A 50 -16.10 1.78 -2.51
N GLY A 51 -16.11 3.07 -2.90
CA GLY A 51 -17.31 3.74 -3.40
C GLY A 51 -17.87 3.13 -4.68
N ALA A 52 -16.99 2.72 -5.61
CA ALA A 52 -17.41 2.07 -6.85
C ALA A 52 -17.99 0.67 -6.56
N ASP A 53 -17.31 -0.11 -5.72
CA ASP A 53 -17.75 -1.44 -5.31
C ASP A 53 -19.07 -1.38 -4.53
N TYR A 54 -19.26 -0.34 -3.71
CA TYR A 54 -20.53 -0.07 -3.07
C TYR A 54 -21.65 0.13 -4.11
N LEU A 55 -21.45 0.96 -5.13
CA LEU A 55 -22.45 1.15 -6.20
C LEU A 55 -22.72 -0.15 -6.97
N VAL A 56 -21.69 -0.95 -7.23
CA VAL A 56 -21.85 -2.28 -7.84
C VAL A 56 -22.71 -3.19 -6.97
N SER A 57 -22.46 -3.21 -5.67
CA SER A 57 -23.27 -3.99 -4.71
C SER A 57 -24.74 -3.54 -4.66
N LYS A 58 -25.04 -2.29 -5.07
CA LYS A 58 -26.38 -1.74 -5.20
C LYS A 58 -27.01 -1.95 -6.59
N GLY A 59 -26.36 -2.73 -7.45
CA GLY A 59 -26.90 -3.14 -8.76
C GLY A 59 -26.45 -2.25 -9.93
N MET A 60 -25.51 -1.32 -9.71
CA MET A 60 -24.93 -0.56 -10.82
C MET A 60 -23.94 -1.43 -11.59
N ALA A 61 -23.97 -1.37 -12.93
CA ALA A 61 -22.96 -2.06 -13.74
C ALA A 61 -21.56 -1.53 -13.41
N PHE A 62 -20.58 -2.42 -13.27
CA PHE A 62 -19.19 -2.11 -12.91
C PHE A 62 -18.60 -0.92 -13.67
N ARG A 63 -18.71 -0.92 -15.01
CA ARG A 63 -18.22 0.17 -15.86
C ARG A 63 -18.85 1.52 -15.54
N ASN A 64 -20.13 1.54 -15.18
CA ASN A 64 -20.84 2.77 -14.82
C ASN A 64 -20.44 3.25 -13.43
N ALA A 65 -20.30 2.33 -12.46
CA ALA A 65 -19.87 2.66 -11.10
C ALA A 65 -18.49 3.31 -11.08
N TYR A 66 -17.52 2.73 -11.79
CA TYR A 66 -16.18 3.30 -11.88
C TYR A 66 -16.13 4.62 -12.65
N LYS A 67 -16.97 4.78 -13.68
CA LYS A 67 -17.10 6.06 -14.39
C LYS A 67 -17.63 7.16 -13.48
N VAL A 68 -18.74 6.90 -12.77
CA VAL A 68 -19.35 7.85 -11.84
C VAL A 68 -18.39 8.22 -10.70
N MET A 69 -17.70 7.22 -10.12
CA MET A 69 -16.71 7.50 -9.08
C MET A 69 -15.53 8.33 -9.61
N GLY A 70 -15.08 8.08 -10.84
CA GLY A 70 -14.06 8.92 -11.48
C GLY A 70 -14.50 10.38 -11.64
N GLU A 71 -15.76 10.60 -12.04
CA GLU A 71 -16.34 11.94 -12.14
C GLU A 71 -16.45 12.65 -10.77
N ILE A 72 -16.84 11.92 -9.72
CA ILE A 72 -16.89 12.44 -8.35
C ILE A 72 -15.49 12.83 -7.86
N VAL A 73 -14.48 11.98 -8.10
CA VAL A 73 -13.09 12.28 -7.74
C VAL A 73 -12.60 13.54 -8.46
N ALA A 74 -12.87 13.67 -9.76
CA ALA A 74 -12.51 14.86 -10.53
C ALA A 74 -13.14 16.14 -9.93
N LEU A 75 -14.43 16.07 -9.55
CA LEU A 75 -15.13 17.17 -8.90
C LEU A 75 -14.54 17.52 -7.52
N CYS A 76 -14.16 16.52 -6.73
CA CYS A 76 -13.51 16.76 -5.45
C CYS A 76 -12.15 17.44 -5.61
N ILE A 77 -11.35 17.04 -6.61
CA ILE A 77 -10.08 17.71 -6.94
C ILE A 77 -10.31 19.17 -7.30
N GLU A 78 -11.27 19.44 -8.20
CA GLU A 78 -11.62 20.81 -8.61
C GLU A 78 -12.01 21.69 -7.42
N ARG A 79 -12.75 21.13 -6.45
CA ARG A 79 -13.27 21.86 -5.29
C ARG A 79 -12.35 21.84 -4.06
N GLY A 80 -11.17 21.21 -4.14
CA GLY A 80 -10.29 21.03 -2.99
C GLY A 80 -10.94 20.24 -1.84
N LYS A 81 -11.76 19.25 -2.16
CA LYS A 81 -12.46 18.36 -1.21
C LYS A 81 -11.91 16.94 -1.28
N THR A 82 -12.24 16.13 -0.29
CA THR A 82 -12.00 14.68 -0.27
C THR A 82 -13.33 13.91 -0.27
N LEU A 83 -13.28 12.59 -0.43
CA LEU A 83 -14.43 11.68 -0.33
C LEU A 83 -14.78 11.36 1.13
#